data_AF-A0A6L8UTU4-F1
#
_entry.id   AF-A0A6L8UTU4-F1
#
_cell.length_a   1.000
_cell.length_b   1.000
_cell.length_c   1.000
_cell.angle_alpha   90.00
_cell.angle_beta   90.00
_cell.angle_gamma   90.00
#
_symmetry.space_group_name_H-M   'P 1'
#
loop_
_entity.id
_entity.type
_entity.pdbx_description
1 polymer ?
#
loop_
_entity_poly.entity_id
_entity_poly.type
_entity_poly.pdbx_seq_one_letter_code
_entity_poly.pdbx_strand_id
1 'polypeptide(L)'
;MINNKQGEKHKQQFPNARSIRRACSKELYRTVKRLKIWLSLEQIKEAEELYVKKVMLNLPFIVENGSNRKALSDWFDINVGPELAPIWKVELEVLNHAFRDAFGG
;
A
#
# COMPACT_ATOMS: atom_id res chain seq x y z
N MET A 1 -20.51 -33.24 -22.31
CA MET A 1 -19.27 -32.64 -21.78
C MET A 1 -19.20 -31.21 -22.29
N ILE A 2 -19.48 -30.22 -21.45
CA ILE A 2 -19.40 -28.81 -21.84
C ILE A 2 -18.03 -28.30 -21.40
N ASN A 3 -17.15 -28.04 -22.38
CA ASN A 3 -15.84 -27.46 -22.16
C ASN A 3 -16.01 -26.01 -21.68
N ASN A 4 -15.92 -25.79 -20.37
CA ASN A 4 -15.66 -24.45 -19.83
C ASN A 4 -14.23 -24.05 -20.23
N LYS A 5 -14.11 -23.21 -21.27
CA LYS A 5 -12.89 -22.45 -21.54
C LYS A 5 -12.62 -21.58 -20.30
N GLN A 6 -11.64 -21.98 -19.50
CA GLN A 6 -11.09 -21.13 -18.45
C GLN A 6 -10.55 -19.87 -19.15
N GLY A 7 -11.21 -18.73 -18.93
CA GLY A 7 -10.79 -17.46 -19.52
C GLY A 7 -9.36 -17.17 -19.14
N GLU A 8 -8.53 -16.86 -20.14
CA GLU A 8 -7.16 -16.42 -19.93
C GLU A 8 -7.18 -15.30 -18.88
N LYS A 9 -6.50 -15.51 -17.74
CA LYS A 9 -6.33 -14.45 -16.74
C LYS A 9 -5.74 -13.25 -17.48
N HIS A 10 -6.53 -12.19 -17.64
CA HIS A 10 -6.06 -10.92 -18.20
C HIS A 10 -4.72 -10.60 -17.53
N LYS A 11 -3.62 -10.62 -18.29
CA LYS A 11 -2.31 -10.22 -17.78
C LYS A 11 -2.47 -8.83 -17.20
N GLN A 12 -2.36 -8.69 -15.88
CA GLN A 12 -2.55 -7.41 -15.22
C GLN A 12 -1.50 -6.45 -15.79
N GLN A 13 -1.99 -5.43 -16.47
CA GLN A 13 -1.13 -4.40 -17.02
C GLN A 13 -0.51 -3.61 -15.87
N PHE A 14 0.79 -3.34 -15.96
CA PHE A 14 1.45 -2.50 -14.98
C PHE A 14 0.77 -1.13 -14.88
N PRO A 15 0.46 -0.64 -13.67
CA PRO A 15 -0.11 0.68 -13.49
C PRO A 15 0.92 1.74 -13.88
N ASN A 16 0.43 2.87 -14.40
CA ASN A 16 1.30 4.02 -14.63
C ASN A 16 1.69 4.69 -13.29
N ALA A 17 2.76 5.48 -13.31
CA ALA A 17 3.29 6.15 -12.13
C ALA A 17 2.28 7.07 -11.42
N ARG A 18 1.36 7.71 -12.18
CA ARG A 18 0.33 8.58 -11.62
C ARG A 18 -0.69 7.78 -10.81
N SER A 19 -1.11 6.61 -11.32
CA SER A 19 -2.02 5.71 -10.64
C SER A 19 -1.40 5.16 -9.35
N ILE A 20 -0.11 4.79 -9.38
CA ILE A 20 0.63 4.35 -8.20
C ILE A 20 0.63 5.43 -7.11
N ARG A 21 1.04 6.66 -7.47
CA ARG A 21 1.05 7.78 -6.51
C ARG A 21 -0.32 8.02 -5.89
N ARG A 22 -1.39 8.03 -6.70
CA ARG A 22 -2.76 8.23 -6.21
C ARG A 22 -3.22 7.13 -5.25
N ALA A 23 -2.87 5.87 -5.54
CA ALA A 23 -3.19 4.75 -4.66
C ALA A 23 -2.47 4.89 -3.32
N CYS A 24 -1.15 5.13 -3.35
CA CYS A 24 -0.32 5.29 -2.16
C CYS A 24 -0.82 6.44 -1.28
N SER A 25 -1.06 7.63 -1.86
CA SER A 25 -1.61 8.78 -1.14
C SER A 25 -2.95 8.48 -0.47
N LYS A 26 -3.85 7.78 -1.17
CA LYS A 26 -5.18 7.43 -0.64
C LYS A 26 -5.10 6.44 0.52
N GLU A 27 -4.21 5.45 0.42
CA GLU A 27 -3.97 4.45 1.46
C GLU A 27 -3.37 5.09 2.72
N LEU A 28 -2.36 5.95 2.56
CA LEU A 28 -1.77 6.67 3.69
C LEU A 28 -2.77 7.65 4.32
N TYR A 29 -3.54 8.39 3.53
CA TYR A 29 -4.59 9.27 4.05
C TYR A 29 -5.60 8.51 4.93
N ARG A 30 -6.06 7.33 4.48
CA ARG A 30 -6.97 6.50 5.25
C ARG A 30 -6.32 5.98 6.53
N THR A 31 -5.06 5.58 6.46
CA THR A 31 -4.27 5.13 7.62
C THR A 31 -4.18 6.23 8.67
N VAL A 32 -3.84 7.45 8.28
CA VAL A 32 -3.80 8.62 9.17
C VAL A 32 -5.17 8.88 9.81
N LYS A 33 -6.25 8.77 9.02
CA LYS A 33 -7.62 8.90 9.54
C LYS A 33 -7.96 7.83 10.60
N ARG A 34 -7.45 6.60 10.46
CA ARG A 34 -7.62 5.53 11.46
C ARG A 34 -6.80 5.80 12.72
N LEU A 35 -5.58 6.32 12.57
CA LEU A 35 -4.69 6.69 13.67
C LEU A 35 -5.21 7.90 14.47
N LYS A 36 -6.06 8.75 13.87
CA LYS A 36 -6.59 9.98 14.49
C LYS A 36 -5.50 10.94 14.94
N ILE A 37 -4.39 10.97 14.22
CA ILE A 37 -3.27 11.87 14.46
C ILE A 37 -3.27 13.04 13.48
N TRP A 38 -2.67 14.14 13.88
CA TRP A 38 -2.32 15.23 12.98
C TRP A 38 -0.87 15.09 12.54
N LEU A 39 -0.61 15.27 11.24
CA LEU A 39 0.73 15.23 10.66
C LEU A 39 1.01 16.54 9.96
N SER A 40 2.27 16.97 9.99
CA SER A 40 2.72 18.09 9.17
C SER A 40 2.72 17.72 7.69
N LEU A 41 2.70 18.75 6.82
CA LEU A 41 2.79 18.54 5.38
C LEU A 41 4.09 17.82 4.97
N GLU A 42 5.18 18.06 5.69
CA GLU A 42 6.48 17.43 5.46
C GLU A 42 6.44 15.93 5.77
N GLN A 43 5.88 15.54 6.93
CA GLN A 43 5.72 14.14 7.32
C GLN A 43 4.85 13.35 6.33
N ILE A 44 3.81 13.98 5.78
CA ILE A 44 2.95 13.35 4.77
C ILE A 44 3.73 13.15 3.47
N LYS A 45 4.42 14.18 2.98
CA LYS A 45 5.21 14.11 1.74
C LYS A 45 6.32 13.07 1.82
N GLU A 46 7.08 13.07 2.91
CA GLU A 46 8.17 12.13 3.12
C GLU A 46 7.67 10.68 3.13
N ALA A 47 6.55 10.41 3.82
CA ALA A 47 5.93 9.09 3.85
C ALA A 47 5.37 8.66 2.49
N GLU A 48 4.76 9.57 1.73
CA GLU A 48 4.30 9.29 0.37
C GLU A 48 5.45 8.96 -0.58
N GLU A 49 6.54 9.72 -0.53
CA GLU A 49 7.74 9.49 -1.34
C GLU A 49 8.38 8.14 -1.01
N LEU A 50 8.53 7.84 0.28
CA LEU A 50 9.01 6.55 0.77
C LEU A 50 8.13 5.40 0.24
N TYR A 51 6.83 5.49 0.46
CA TYR A 51 5.91 4.40 0.11
C TYR A 51 5.84 4.16 -1.40
N VAL A 52 5.73 5.24 -2.19
CA VAL A 52 5.75 5.16 -3.66
C VAL A 52 7.05 4.53 -4.16
N LYS A 53 8.20 4.94 -3.61
CA LYS A 53 9.50 4.37 -3.98
C LYS A 53 9.55 2.87 -3.71
N LYS A 54 9.12 2.44 -2.52
CA LYS A 54 9.09 1.01 -2.14
C LYS A 54 8.18 0.19 -3.07
N VAL A 55 7.00 0.72 -3.39
CA VAL A 55 6.05 0.09 -4.33
C VAL A 55 6.64 -0.02 -5.73
N MET A 56 7.25 1.04 -6.24
CA MET A 56 7.86 1.04 -7.58
C MET A 56 9.03 0.05 -7.69
N LEU A 57 9.87 -0.05 -6.66
CA LEU A 57 10.97 -1.01 -6.62
C LEU A 57 10.51 -2.47 -6.56
N ASN A 58 9.30 -2.72 -6.04
CA ASN A 58 8.72 -4.06 -5.87
C ASN A 58 7.51 -4.28 -6.79
N LEU A 59 7.40 -3.50 -7.88
CA LEU A 59 6.21 -3.44 -8.71
C LEU A 59 5.73 -4.81 -9.25
N PRO A 60 6.62 -5.75 -9.68
CA PRO A 60 6.18 -7.08 -10.09
C PRO A 60 5.38 -7.81 -9.00
N PHE A 61 5.88 -7.82 -7.75
CA PHE A 61 5.20 -8.45 -6.62
C PHE A 61 3.87 -7.77 -6.30
N ILE A 62 3.85 -6.42 -6.31
CA ILE A 62 2.63 -5.65 -6.02
C ILE A 62 1.54 -5.93 -7.04
N VAL A 63 1.89 -6.00 -8.34
CA VAL A 63 0.94 -6.32 -9.40
C VAL A 63 0.45 -7.76 -9.27
N GLU A 64 1.36 -8.73 -9.10
CA GLU A 64 1.00 -10.14 -8.96
C GLU A 64 0.05 -10.40 -7.77
N ASN A 65 0.21 -9.63 -6.70
CA ASN A 65 -0.61 -9.73 -5.48
C ASN A 65 -1.75 -8.70 -5.42
N GLY A 66 -2.08 -8.01 -6.51
CA GLY A 66 -3.02 -6.87 -6.51
C GLY A 66 -4.42 -7.16 -5.93
N SER A 67 -4.87 -8.42 -5.94
CA SER A 67 -6.12 -8.87 -5.32
C SER A 67 -5.95 -9.50 -3.93
N ASN A 68 -4.71 -9.76 -3.50
CA ASN A 68 -4.39 -10.39 -2.23
C ASN A 68 -4.07 -9.33 -1.17
N ARG A 69 -5.13 -8.80 -0.53
CA ARG A 69 -5.00 -7.76 0.49
C ARG A 69 -4.07 -8.15 1.64
N LYS A 70 -4.15 -9.41 2.08
CA LYS A 70 -3.29 -9.91 3.17
C LYS A 70 -1.81 -9.84 2.78
N ALA A 71 -1.45 -10.34 1.60
CA ALA A 71 -0.07 -10.33 1.15
C ALA A 71 0.49 -8.91 1.00
N LEU A 72 -0.31 -7.97 0.48
CA LEU A 72 0.11 -6.58 0.33
C LEU A 72 0.27 -5.87 1.68
N SER A 73 -0.62 -6.11 2.64
CA SER A 73 -0.46 -5.56 3.99
C SER A 73 0.69 -6.20 4.75
N ASP A 74 0.88 -7.52 4.64
CA ASP A 74 2.06 -8.20 5.20
C ASP A 74 3.36 -7.63 4.62
N TRP A 75 3.37 -7.35 3.31
CA TRP A 75 4.50 -6.70 2.65
C TRP A 75 4.73 -5.28 3.17
N PHE A 76 3.67 -4.49 3.41
CA PHE A 76 3.78 -3.15 3.99
C PHE A 76 4.44 -3.20 5.37
N ASP A 77 3.96 -4.08 6.24
CA ASP A 77 4.46 -4.23 7.62
C ASP A 77 5.96 -4.49 7.68
N ILE A 78 6.50 -5.20 6.69
CA ILE A 78 7.91 -5.57 6.61
C ILE A 78 8.73 -4.50 5.88
N ASN A 79 8.23 -3.96 4.76
CA ASN A 79 9.05 -3.18 3.82
C ASN A 79 8.88 -1.66 3.94
N VAL A 80 7.80 -1.21 4.58
CA VAL A 80 7.41 0.20 4.65
C VAL A 80 7.22 0.65 6.09
N GLY A 81 6.47 -0.12 6.88
CA GLY A 81 6.15 0.19 8.29
C GLY A 81 7.36 0.63 9.12
N PRO A 82 8.49 -0.12 9.14
CA PRO A 82 9.63 0.20 10.00
C PRO A 82 10.30 1.54 9.69
N GLU A 83 10.27 1.97 8.43
CA GLU A 83 10.83 3.26 8.00
C GLU A 83 9.78 4.39 8.12
N LEU A 84 8.49 4.07 8.01
CA LEU A 84 7.41 5.05 8.05
C LEU A 84 7.00 5.43 9.49
N ALA A 85 7.03 4.47 10.42
CA ALA A 85 6.66 4.70 11.82
C ALA A 85 7.48 5.82 12.50
N PRO A 86 8.83 5.90 12.33
CA PRO A 86 9.62 7.01 12.85
C PRO A 86 9.25 8.38 12.25
N ILE A 87 8.93 8.45 10.95
CA ILE A 87 8.52 9.70 10.27
C ILE A 87 7.27 10.27 10.94
N TRP A 88 6.28 9.40 11.21
CA TRP A 88 5.02 9.79 11.84
C TRP A 88 5.06 9.81 13.36
N LYS A 89 6.16 9.34 13.96
CA LYS A 89 6.36 9.24 15.42
C LYS A 89 5.25 8.43 16.09
N VAL A 90 4.92 7.28 15.49
CA VAL A 90 3.92 6.33 16.01
C VAL A 90 4.56 4.98 16.26
N GLU A 91 3.97 4.18 17.14
CA GLU A 91 4.38 2.80 17.33
C GLU A 91 4.15 1.97 16.07
N LEU A 92 5.14 1.12 15.72
CA LEU A 92 5.11 0.32 14.49
C LEU A 92 3.88 -0.58 14.42
N GLU A 93 3.55 -1.27 15.52
CA GLU A 93 2.39 -2.16 15.58
C GLU A 93 1.08 -1.40 15.36
N VAL A 94 0.97 -0.19 15.93
CA VAL A 94 -0.20 0.68 15.79
C VAL A 94 -0.35 1.16 14.35
N LEU A 95 0.75 1.55 13.71
CA LEU A 95 0.77 1.91 12.28
C LEU A 95 0.32 0.74 11.40
N ASN A 96 0.93 -0.43 11.58
CA ASN A 96 0.66 -1.61 10.78
C ASN A 96 -0.81 -2.06 10.93
N HIS A 97 -1.34 -2.06 12.16
CA HIS A 97 -2.75 -2.33 12.42
C HIS A 97 -3.67 -1.32 11.72
N ALA A 98 -3.38 -0.02 11.85
CA ALA A 98 -4.17 1.03 11.20
C ALA A 98 -4.13 0.96 9.67
N PHE A 99 -2.97 0.60 9.09
CA PHE A 99 -2.83 0.40 7.65
C PHE A 99 -3.68 -0.77 7.18
N ARG A 100 -3.58 -1.93 7.86
CA ARG A 100 -4.40 -3.13 7.56
C ARG A 100 -5.89 -2.85 7.61
N ASP A 101 -6.36 -2.13 8.63
CA ASP A 101 -7.77 -1.75 8.78
C ASP A 101 -8.24 -0.78 7.68
N ALA A 102 -7.35 0.07 7.16
CA ALA A 102 -7.64 1.01 6.07
C ALA A 102 -7.50 0.42 4.66
N PHE A 103 -6.73 -0.67 4.51
CA PHE A 103 -6.29 -1.17 3.22
C PHE A 103 -7.40 -1.88 2.45
N GLY A 104 -7.67 -1.41 1.22
CA GLY A 104 -8.69 -2.00 0.35
C GLY A 104 -10.12 -1.48 0.52
N GLY A 105 -10.37 -0.48 1.38
CA GLY A 105 -11.70 0.13 1.54
C GLY A 105 -12.23 0.04 2.95
#